data_AF-A0BVQ1-F1
#
_entry.id   AF-A0BVQ1-F1
#
_cell.length_a   1.000
_cell.length_b   1.000
_cell.length_c   1.000
_cell.angle_alpha   90.00
_cell.angle_beta   90.00
_cell.angle_gamma   90.00
#
_symmetry.space_group_name_H-M   'P 1'
#
loop_
_entity.id
_entity.type
_entity.pdbx_description
1 polymer ?
#
loop_
_entity_poly.entity_id
_entity_poly.type
_entity_poly.pdbx_seq_one_letter_code
_entity_poly.pdbx_strand_id
1 'polypeptide(L)'
;MHKIRVQRVKEVEYQRIKNQYLLIKKNILWQTFKNQRAFQKQEGIFQNSKKLLAKKTSKGVRYWKEVGLGFKVPKDAIEGNYIDKKCPFTGNVSVRGAILKGIVISTKMTRTIIIRRDYLHYVAKYNRYEKRHRNVPVHISPAFGPVKEGDIVVCGQCRPLSKTVRFNVLKVIPNEIIGNVRKQFVLF
;
A
#
# COMPACT_ATOMS: atom_id res chain seq x y z
N MET A 1 -13.94 51.14 8.74
CA MET A 1 -13.80 50.38 7.45
C MET A 1 -12.39 49.84 7.16
N HIS A 2 -11.31 50.48 7.61
CA HIS A 2 -9.93 50.05 7.29
C HIS A 2 -9.51 48.69 7.89
N LYS A 3 -9.89 48.38 9.14
CA LYS A 3 -9.53 47.11 9.82
C LYS A 3 -10.11 45.86 9.12
N ILE A 4 -11.35 45.93 8.64
CA ILE A 4 -12.02 44.83 7.92
C ILE A 4 -11.32 44.52 6.59
N ARG A 5 -10.80 45.56 5.90
CA ARG A 5 -10.08 45.41 4.63
C ARG A 5 -8.74 44.71 4.82
N VAL A 6 -7.99 45.05 5.87
CA VAL A 6 -6.71 44.40 6.22
C VAL A 6 -6.90 42.93 6.61
N GLN A 7 -7.97 42.61 7.35
CA GLN A 7 -8.29 41.22 7.72
C GLN A 7 -8.63 40.36 6.49
N ARG A 8 -9.41 40.92 5.55
CA ARG A 8 -9.78 40.23 4.31
C ARG A 8 -8.56 39.95 3.40
N VAL A 9 -7.60 40.88 3.34
CA VAL A 9 -6.35 40.68 2.58
C VAL A 9 -5.49 39.57 3.19
N LYS A 10 -5.36 39.53 4.53
CA LYS A 10 -4.64 38.47 5.24
C LYS A 10 -5.28 37.08 5.06
N GLU A 11 -6.60 36.99 5.04
CA GLU A 11 -7.31 35.74 4.77
C GLU A 11 -7.09 35.25 3.32
N VAL A 12 -7.12 36.15 2.34
CA VAL A 12 -6.86 35.80 0.94
C VAL A 12 -5.41 35.33 0.75
N GLU A 13 -4.42 35.99 1.35
CA GLU A 13 -3.02 35.53 1.34
C GLU A 13 -2.85 34.18 2.03
N TYR A 14 -3.50 33.97 3.19
CA TYR A 14 -3.47 32.69 3.89
C TYR A 14 -4.05 31.55 3.04
N GLN A 15 -5.17 31.76 2.35
CA GLN A 15 -5.74 30.77 1.43
C GLN A 15 -4.85 30.54 0.21
N ARG A 16 -4.17 31.58 -0.29
CA ARG A 16 -3.22 31.48 -1.41
C ARG A 16 -1.99 30.66 -1.04
N ILE A 17 -1.40 30.92 0.13
CA ILE A 17 -0.27 30.16 0.69
C ILE A 17 -0.68 28.72 0.96
N LYS A 18 -1.85 28.48 1.57
CA LYS A 18 -2.38 27.14 1.85
C LYS A 18 -2.61 26.34 0.57
N ASN A 19 -3.18 26.96 -0.46
CA ASN A 19 -3.37 26.34 -1.78
C ASN A 19 -2.05 26.09 -2.49
N GLN A 20 -1.09 27.02 -2.42
CA GLN A 20 0.25 26.85 -2.96
C GLN A 20 0.99 25.70 -2.26
N TYR A 21 0.87 25.58 -0.94
CA TYR A 21 1.42 24.48 -0.16
C TYR A 21 0.74 23.14 -0.49
N LEU A 22 -0.58 23.13 -0.72
CA LEU A 22 -1.33 21.94 -1.15
C LEU A 22 -0.93 21.49 -2.57
N LEU A 23 -0.71 22.44 -3.47
CA LEU A 23 -0.21 22.23 -4.84
C LEU A 23 1.24 21.72 -4.83
N ILE A 24 2.10 22.29 -3.99
CA ILE A 24 3.49 21.83 -3.79
C ILE A 24 3.49 20.41 -3.20
N LYS A 25 2.67 20.13 -2.17
CA LYS A 25 2.49 18.76 -1.65
C LYS A 25 2.00 17.78 -2.71
N LYS A 26 1.02 18.18 -3.53
CA LYS A 26 0.54 17.38 -4.66
C LYS A 26 1.66 17.14 -5.68
N ASN A 27 2.42 18.17 -6.08
CA ASN A 27 3.52 18.05 -7.05
C ASN A 27 4.70 17.20 -6.53
N ILE A 28 5.04 17.30 -5.25
CA ILE A 28 6.05 16.44 -4.62
C ILE A 28 5.58 14.99 -4.60
N LEU A 29 4.30 14.73 -4.27
CA LEU A 29 3.68 13.41 -4.37
C LEU A 29 3.72 12.86 -5.82
N TRP A 30 3.50 13.71 -6.83
CA TRP A 30 3.53 13.33 -8.25
C TRP A 30 4.95 13.05 -8.78
N GLN A 31 5.99 13.75 -8.31
CA GLN A 31 7.39 13.48 -8.70
C GLN A 31 7.89 12.12 -8.21
N THR A 32 7.37 11.59 -7.10
CA THR A 32 7.82 10.29 -6.57
C THR A 32 7.48 9.09 -7.46
N PHE A 33 6.50 9.21 -8.37
CA PHE A 33 6.10 8.11 -9.26
C PHE A 33 7.06 7.87 -10.44
N LYS A 34 7.93 8.83 -10.76
CA LYS A 34 8.96 8.75 -11.81
C LYS A 34 10.39 8.75 -11.25
N ASN A 35 10.60 8.51 -9.95
CA ASN A 35 11.94 8.53 -9.32
C ASN A 35 12.67 7.18 -9.37
N GLN A 36 12.71 6.53 -10.53
CA GLN A 36 13.55 5.34 -10.72
C GLN A 36 14.55 5.60 -11.85
N ARG A 37 15.79 5.12 -11.67
CA ARG A 37 16.89 5.34 -12.63
C ARG A 37 16.57 4.78 -14.03
N ALA A 38 15.78 3.71 -14.09
CA ALA A 38 15.34 3.08 -15.33
C ALA A 38 13.85 3.31 -15.56
N PHE A 39 13.48 3.54 -16.83
CA PHE A 39 12.09 3.61 -17.25
C PHE A 39 11.35 2.31 -16.91
N GLN A 40 10.23 2.44 -16.20
CA GLN A 40 9.40 1.31 -15.81
C GLN A 40 8.20 1.20 -16.77
N LYS A 41 7.84 -0.02 -17.14
CA LYS A 41 6.63 -0.36 -17.90
C LYS A 41 6.03 -1.66 -17.35
N GLN A 42 4.73 -1.86 -17.55
CA GLN A 42 4.09 -3.13 -17.24
C GLN A 42 4.45 -4.18 -18.29
N GLU A 43 4.58 -5.43 -17.85
CA GLU A 43 4.76 -6.57 -18.74
C GLU A 43 3.46 -6.83 -19.49
N GLY A 44 3.55 -7.20 -20.77
CA GLY A 44 2.37 -7.46 -21.61
C GLY A 44 1.63 -6.23 -22.16
N ILE A 45 2.09 -5.00 -21.87
CA ILE A 45 1.51 -3.77 -22.44
C ILE A 45 2.46 -3.12 -23.44
N PHE A 46 1.98 -2.95 -24.66
CA PHE A 46 2.66 -2.16 -25.68
C PHE A 46 2.13 -0.72 -25.69
N GLN A 47 2.94 0.22 -25.19
CA GLN A 47 2.57 1.63 -25.08
C GLN A 47 2.60 2.38 -26.43
N ASN A 48 3.44 1.94 -27.36
CA ASN A 48 3.70 2.67 -28.62
C ASN A 48 2.78 2.23 -29.77
N SER A 49 1.56 1.81 -29.46
CA SER A 49 0.60 1.49 -30.53
C SER A 49 0.15 2.77 -31.24
N LYS A 50 0.07 2.73 -32.59
CA LYS A 50 -0.33 3.89 -33.39
C LYS A 50 -1.69 4.47 -32.94
N LYS A 51 -2.62 3.60 -32.54
CA LYS A 51 -3.95 3.99 -32.00
C LYS A 51 -3.85 4.79 -30.69
N LEU A 52 -2.92 4.45 -29.80
CA LEU A 52 -2.72 5.19 -28.54
C LEU A 52 -1.99 6.51 -28.78
N LEU A 53 -0.97 6.51 -29.65
CA LEU A 53 -0.23 7.71 -30.02
C LEU A 53 -1.14 8.77 -30.67
N ALA A 54 -2.09 8.34 -31.51
CA ALA A 54 -3.05 9.22 -32.15
C ALA A 54 -4.01 9.92 -31.17
N LYS A 55 -4.34 9.29 -30.03
CA LYS A 55 -5.34 9.82 -29.10
C LYS A 55 -4.84 10.99 -28.25
N LYS A 56 -3.54 11.28 -28.20
CA LYS A 56 -2.89 12.33 -27.36
C LYS A 56 -3.38 12.38 -25.88
N THR A 57 -4.10 11.36 -25.41
CA THR A 57 -4.65 11.27 -24.06
C THR A 57 -3.58 10.78 -23.10
N SER A 58 -3.52 11.39 -21.91
CA SER A 58 -2.63 10.97 -20.82
C SER A 58 -2.98 9.60 -20.24
N LYS A 59 -4.21 9.12 -20.46
CA LYS A 59 -4.67 7.79 -20.03
C LYS A 59 -4.24 6.74 -21.07
N GLY A 60 -3.24 5.94 -20.70
CA GLY A 60 -2.78 4.78 -21.47
C GLY A 60 -3.57 3.50 -21.15
N VAL A 61 -3.21 2.40 -21.81
CA VAL A 61 -3.71 1.06 -21.46
C VAL A 61 -2.98 0.57 -20.20
N ARG A 62 -3.74 0.06 -19.23
CA ARG A 62 -3.20 -0.48 -17.97
C ARG A 62 -3.60 -1.95 -17.82
N TYR A 63 -2.63 -2.76 -17.39
CA TYR A 63 -2.84 -4.16 -17.07
C TYR A 63 -3.22 -4.29 -15.61
N TRP A 64 -4.30 -5.00 -15.38
CA TRP A 64 -4.73 -5.48 -14.08
C TRP A 64 -5.36 -6.85 -14.26
N LYS A 65 -5.36 -7.65 -13.21
CA LYS A 65 -6.02 -8.95 -13.15
C LYS A 65 -6.69 -9.16 -11.82
N GLU A 66 -7.66 -10.04 -11.82
CA GLU A 66 -8.22 -10.60 -10.61
C GLU A 66 -7.28 -11.66 -10.04
N VAL A 67 -7.12 -11.67 -8.72
CA VAL A 67 -6.25 -12.62 -8.02
C VAL A 67 -6.96 -13.95 -7.74
N GLY A 68 -8.30 -13.96 -7.81
CA GLY A 68 -9.15 -15.05 -7.37
C GLY A 68 -9.38 -15.05 -5.86
N LEU A 69 -9.86 -16.18 -5.33
CA LEU A 69 -10.07 -16.40 -3.88
C LEU A 69 -11.07 -15.42 -3.22
N GLY A 70 -11.98 -14.81 -4.00
CA GLY A 70 -13.00 -13.89 -3.51
C GLY A 70 -12.50 -12.49 -3.10
N PHE A 71 -11.23 -12.14 -3.39
CA PHE A 71 -10.71 -10.81 -3.13
C PHE A 71 -11.05 -9.83 -4.25
N LYS A 72 -11.58 -8.65 -3.86
CA LYS A 72 -11.85 -7.56 -4.80
C LYS A 72 -10.55 -6.86 -5.21
N VAL A 73 -10.45 -6.50 -6.48
CA VAL A 73 -9.34 -5.68 -6.99
C VAL A 73 -9.49 -4.25 -6.45
N PRO A 74 -8.44 -3.63 -5.89
CA PRO A 74 -8.51 -2.26 -5.41
C PRO A 74 -8.66 -1.28 -6.58
N LYS A 75 -9.44 -0.20 -6.38
CA LYS A 75 -9.68 0.82 -7.43
C LYS A 75 -8.38 1.43 -7.96
N ASP A 76 -7.42 1.69 -7.06
CA ASP A 76 -6.12 2.24 -7.41
C ASP A 76 -5.28 1.28 -8.27
N ALA A 77 -5.54 -0.03 -8.25
CA ALA A 77 -4.88 -0.96 -9.19
C ALA A 77 -5.40 -0.78 -10.62
N ILE A 78 -6.66 -0.38 -10.79
CA ILE A 78 -7.31 -0.18 -12.10
C ILE A 78 -6.98 1.21 -12.66
N GLU A 79 -7.02 2.24 -11.81
CA GLU A 79 -6.92 3.64 -12.25
C GLU A 79 -5.53 4.26 -11.99
N GLY A 80 -4.75 3.70 -11.07
CA GLY A 80 -3.47 4.25 -10.66
C GLY A 80 -2.39 4.13 -11.74
N ASN A 81 -1.34 4.94 -11.63
CA ASN A 81 -0.24 4.98 -12.60
C ASN A 81 1.06 4.33 -12.07
N TYR A 82 0.96 3.44 -11.07
CA TYR A 82 2.15 2.87 -10.43
C TYR A 82 2.61 1.64 -11.22
N ILE A 83 3.91 1.40 -11.18
CA ILE A 83 4.52 0.22 -11.80
C ILE A 83 5.23 -0.58 -10.73
N ASP A 84 4.68 -1.76 -10.47
CA ASP A 84 5.18 -2.70 -9.49
C ASP A 84 5.00 -4.14 -10.02
N LYS A 85 6.11 -4.74 -10.45
CA LYS A 85 6.14 -6.11 -10.97
C LYS A 85 5.79 -7.16 -9.92
N LYS A 86 5.93 -6.80 -8.63
CA LYS A 86 5.63 -7.67 -7.49
C LYS A 86 4.17 -7.56 -7.03
N CYS A 87 3.37 -6.67 -7.61
CA CYS A 87 1.95 -6.54 -7.28
C CYS A 87 1.18 -7.80 -7.70
N PRO A 88 0.22 -8.30 -6.87
CA PRO A 88 -0.59 -9.44 -7.25
C PRO A 88 -1.67 -9.08 -8.30
N PHE A 89 -2.07 -7.79 -8.40
CA PHE A 89 -3.10 -7.32 -9.33
C PHE A 89 -2.52 -6.81 -10.65
N THR A 90 -1.44 -6.02 -10.62
CA THR A 90 -0.90 -5.32 -11.81
C THR A 90 0.42 -5.89 -12.30
N GLY A 91 0.91 -6.95 -11.64
CA GLY A 91 2.11 -7.68 -11.98
C GLY A 91 1.83 -9.17 -12.19
N ASN A 92 2.85 -9.89 -12.66
CA ASN A 92 2.75 -11.33 -12.88
C ASN A 92 3.06 -12.12 -11.60
N VAL A 93 2.42 -11.82 -10.46
CA VAL A 93 2.54 -12.61 -9.23
C VAL A 93 1.25 -13.39 -9.01
N SER A 94 1.37 -14.70 -8.76
CA SER A 94 0.24 -15.57 -8.41
C SER A 94 0.20 -15.77 -6.91
N VAL A 95 -1.00 -15.74 -6.35
CA VAL A 95 -1.24 -16.06 -4.93
C VAL A 95 -1.72 -17.50 -4.85
N ARG A 96 -1.11 -18.28 -3.95
CA ARG A 96 -1.40 -19.71 -3.79
C ARG A 96 -1.05 -20.19 -2.38
N GLY A 97 -1.84 -21.11 -1.85
CA GLY A 97 -1.61 -21.71 -0.54
C GLY A 97 -2.16 -20.86 0.60
N ALA A 98 -1.33 -20.59 1.60
CA ALA A 98 -1.78 -20.00 2.86
C ALA A 98 -2.24 -18.54 2.73
N ILE A 99 -3.34 -18.21 3.39
CA ILE A 99 -3.78 -16.84 3.62
C ILE A 99 -3.57 -16.53 5.10
N LEU A 100 -2.88 -15.44 5.39
CA LEU A 100 -2.55 -15.00 6.74
C LEU A 100 -3.25 -13.68 7.06
N LYS A 101 -3.67 -13.51 8.31
CA LYS A 101 -4.13 -12.25 8.87
C LYS A 101 -3.18 -11.81 9.97
N GLY A 102 -2.86 -10.53 10.05
CA GLY A 102 -1.95 -10.01 11.07
C GLY A 102 -1.98 -8.49 11.19
N ILE A 103 -1.36 -7.95 12.24
CA ILE A 103 -1.22 -6.50 12.48
C ILE A 103 0.07 -6.01 11.84
N VAL A 104 0.04 -4.84 11.21
CA VAL A 104 1.24 -4.19 10.69
C VAL A 104 2.06 -3.59 11.82
N ILE A 105 3.30 -4.07 12.03
CA ILE A 105 4.22 -3.51 13.04
C ILE A 105 5.05 -2.36 12.47
N SER A 106 5.50 -2.51 11.23
CA SER A 106 6.50 -1.61 10.63
C SER A 106 6.26 -1.45 9.15
N THR A 107 6.28 -0.19 8.71
CA THR A 107 6.14 0.25 7.31
C THR A 107 7.39 0.96 6.80
N LYS A 108 8.52 0.84 7.52
CA LYS A 108 9.77 1.57 7.25
C LYS A 108 10.45 1.19 5.93
N MET A 109 10.19 -0.01 5.42
CA MET A 109 10.82 -0.51 4.19
C MET A 109 10.03 -0.10 2.95
N THR A 110 10.73 0.06 1.83
CA THR A 110 10.08 0.38 0.56
C THR A 110 9.24 -0.81 0.07
N ARG A 111 7.93 -0.57 -0.08
CA ARG A 111 6.96 -1.54 -0.63
C ARG A 111 6.97 -2.90 0.10
N THR A 112 7.43 -2.95 1.35
CA THR A 112 7.41 -4.15 2.19
C THR A 112 7.02 -3.74 3.60
N ILE A 113 6.11 -4.50 4.20
CA ILE A 113 5.67 -4.32 5.57
C ILE A 113 6.03 -5.55 6.40
N ILE A 114 6.14 -5.37 7.71
CA ILE A 114 6.31 -6.47 8.65
C ILE A 114 4.99 -6.63 9.40
N ILE A 115 4.37 -7.80 9.26
CA ILE A 115 3.16 -8.16 9.99
C ILE A 115 3.51 -8.99 11.22
N ARG A 116 2.78 -8.80 12.31
CA ARG A 116 2.79 -9.65 13.50
C ARG A 116 1.62 -10.61 13.46
N ARG A 117 1.89 -11.86 13.78
CA ARG A 117 0.87 -12.82 14.19
C ARG A 117 1.14 -13.26 15.61
N ASP A 118 0.23 -12.90 16.49
CA ASP A 118 0.23 -13.41 17.86
C ASP A 118 -0.57 -14.72 17.90
N TYR A 119 -0.09 -15.69 18.69
CA TYR A 119 -0.77 -16.96 18.90
C TYR A 119 -0.45 -17.49 20.30
N LEU A 120 -1.32 -18.38 20.77
CA LEU A 120 -1.13 -19.08 22.02
C LEU A 120 -0.48 -20.44 21.74
N HIS A 121 0.64 -20.71 22.38
CA HIS A 121 1.32 -22.00 22.32
C HIS A 121 0.96 -22.81 23.56
N TYR A 122 0.46 -24.04 23.37
CA TYR A 122 0.06 -24.91 24.48
C TYR A 122 1.27 -25.61 25.09
N VAL A 123 1.39 -25.57 26.42
CA VAL A 123 2.45 -26.26 27.18
C VAL A 123 1.83 -27.44 27.91
N ALA A 124 2.00 -28.64 27.34
CA ALA A 124 1.34 -29.87 27.79
C ALA A 124 1.60 -30.20 29.27
N LYS A 125 2.84 -30.01 29.75
CA LYS A 125 3.22 -30.30 31.16
C LYS A 125 2.38 -29.52 32.18
N TYR A 126 2.00 -28.28 31.85
CA TYR A 126 1.34 -27.37 32.79
C TYR A 126 -0.14 -27.13 32.46
N ASN A 127 -0.65 -27.73 31.38
CA ASN A 127 -2.00 -27.49 30.84
C ASN A 127 -2.33 -25.98 30.74
N ARG A 128 -1.36 -25.20 30.25
CA ARG A 128 -1.44 -23.73 30.14
C ARG A 128 -0.97 -23.27 28.77
N TYR A 129 -1.42 -22.09 28.37
CA TYR A 129 -0.98 -21.44 27.14
C TYR A 129 0.02 -20.32 27.45
N GLU A 130 1.05 -20.20 26.61
CA GLU A 130 1.95 -19.05 26.60
C GLU A 130 1.76 -18.20 25.35
N LYS A 131 1.93 -16.88 25.51
CA LYS A 131 1.83 -15.94 24.39
C LYS A 131 3.10 -16.00 23.56
N ARG A 132 2.97 -16.32 22.27
CA ARG A 132 4.05 -16.24 21.29
C ARG A 132 3.66 -15.33 20.14
N HIS A 133 4.66 -14.88 19.38
CA HIS A 133 4.43 -14.12 18.16
C HIS A 133 5.40 -14.55 17.06
N ARG A 134 4.98 -14.33 15.81
CA ARG A 134 5.83 -14.48 14.63
C ARG A 134 5.72 -13.23 13.77
N ASN A 135 6.89 -12.73 13.35
CA ASN A 135 6.96 -11.64 12.39
C ASN A 135 7.07 -12.21 10.97
N VAL A 136 6.23 -11.73 10.06
CA VAL A 136 6.22 -12.16 8.67
C VAL A 136 6.42 -10.93 7.78
N PRO A 137 7.43 -10.92 6.91
CA PRO A 137 7.63 -9.84 5.95
C PRO A 137 6.72 -10.07 4.72
N VAL A 138 6.03 -9.01 4.32
CA VAL A 138 4.99 -9.04 3.28
C VAL A 138 5.23 -7.91 2.29
N HIS A 139 5.17 -8.22 0.99
CA HIS A 139 5.18 -7.20 -0.05
C HIS A 139 3.87 -6.43 -0.02
N ILE A 140 3.94 -5.10 -0.10
CA ILE A 140 2.77 -4.25 -0.25
C ILE A 140 2.77 -3.59 -1.62
N SER A 141 1.67 -3.79 -2.36
CA SER A 141 1.47 -3.05 -3.59
C SER A 141 1.10 -1.59 -3.31
N PRO A 142 1.60 -0.63 -4.12
CA PRO A 142 1.17 0.76 -4.02
C PRO A 142 -0.34 1.00 -4.18
N ALA A 143 -1.10 0.01 -4.68
CA ALA A 143 -2.55 0.05 -4.83
C ALA A 143 -3.33 0.19 -3.51
N PHE A 144 -2.71 -0.14 -2.37
CA PHE A 144 -3.37 -0.03 -1.07
C PHE A 144 -3.11 1.30 -0.37
N GLY A 145 -2.50 2.26 -1.07
CA GLY A 145 -2.14 3.56 -0.50
C GLY A 145 -1.11 3.45 0.64
N PRO A 146 -0.95 4.51 1.45
CA PRO A 146 -0.11 4.48 2.63
C PRO A 146 -0.80 3.68 3.75
N VAL A 147 -0.25 2.51 4.06
CA VAL A 147 -0.68 1.70 5.21
C VAL A 147 -0.05 2.25 6.49
N LYS A 148 -0.82 2.27 7.57
CA LYS A 148 -0.38 2.74 8.88
C LYS A 148 0.10 1.57 9.72
N GLU A 149 0.97 1.87 10.68
CA GLU A 149 1.30 0.90 11.73
C GLU A 149 0.04 0.68 12.60
N GLY A 150 -0.28 -0.59 12.88
CA GLY A 150 -1.49 -0.98 13.61
C GLY A 150 -2.67 -1.42 12.76
N ASP A 151 -2.62 -1.18 11.44
CA ASP A 151 -3.63 -1.69 10.51
C ASP A 151 -3.64 -3.23 10.50
N ILE A 152 -4.81 -3.80 10.20
CA ILE A 152 -4.98 -5.24 10.05
C ILE A 152 -4.90 -5.57 8.57
N VAL A 153 -4.05 -6.51 8.20
CA VAL A 153 -3.84 -6.90 6.80
C VAL A 153 -4.11 -8.38 6.59
N VAL A 154 -4.69 -8.69 5.44
CA VAL A 154 -4.83 -10.05 4.92
C VAL A 154 -3.82 -10.22 3.81
N CYS A 155 -2.99 -11.24 3.93
CA CYS A 155 -1.85 -11.51 3.06
C CYS A 155 -1.99 -12.90 2.46
N GLY A 156 -1.68 -13.04 1.19
CA GLY A 156 -1.63 -14.33 0.49
C GLY A 156 -0.19 -14.80 0.29
N GLN A 157 0.03 -16.10 0.45
CA GLN A 157 1.28 -16.72 0.06
C GLN A 157 1.50 -16.60 -1.44
N CYS A 158 2.73 -16.34 -1.84
CA CYS A 158 3.12 -16.19 -3.24
C CYS A 158 4.45 -16.89 -3.49
N ARG A 159 4.93 -16.87 -4.75
CA ARG A 159 6.30 -17.29 -5.03
C ARG A 159 7.29 -16.40 -4.26
N PRO A 160 8.52 -16.87 -3.95
CA PRO A 160 9.53 -16.03 -3.33
C PRO A 160 9.75 -14.74 -4.15
N LEU A 161 9.57 -13.57 -3.52
CA LEU A 161 9.77 -12.24 -4.14
C LEU A 161 11.11 -11.61 -3.75
N SER A 162 11.65 -12.05 -2.62
CA SER A 162 12.98 -11.71 -2.11
C SER A 162 13.46 -12.82 -1.16
N LYS A 163 14.64 -12.63 -0.54
CA LYS A 163 15.20 -13.57 0.45
C LYS A 163 14.18 -13.94 1.54
N THR A 164 13.42 -12.97 2.03
CA THR A 164 12.49 -13.16 3.15
C THR A 164 11.02 -13.07 2.71
N VAL A 165 10.69 -12.24 1.72
CA VAL A 165 9.32 -11.96 1.33
C VAL A 165 8.74 -13.08 0.47
N ARG A 166 7.76 -13.78 1.05
CA ARG A 166 7.00 -14.88 0.42
C ARG A 166 5.48 -14.65 0.49
N PHE A 167 5.06 -13.49 0.97
CA PHE A 167 3.66 -13.11 1.12
C PHE A 167 3.41 -11.75 0.46
N ASN A 168 2.18 -11.54 -0.01
CA ASN A 168 1.73 -10.29 -0.61
C ASN A 168 0.42 -9.83 0.02
N VAL A 169 0.24 -8.52 0.18
CA VAL A 169 -1.02 -7.96 0.72
C VAL A 169 -2.15 -8.12 -0.29
N LEU A 170 -3.32 -8.55 0.19
CA LEU A 170 -4.55 -8.71 -0.61
C LEU A 170 -5.66 -7.79 -0.15
N LYS A 171 -5.74 -7.50 1.15
CA LYS A 171 -6.74 -6.61 1.73
C LYS A 171 -6.14 -5.89 2.92
N VAL A 172 -6.41 -4.60 3.02
CA VAL A 172 -6.10 -3.78 4.20
C VAL A 172 -7.42 -3.44 4.88
N ILE A 173 -7.44 -3.60 6.19
CA ILE A 173 -8.53 -3.22 7.07
C ILE A 173 -7.97 -2.13 7.98
N PRO A 174 -8.42 -0.88 7.83
CA PRO A 174 -7.93 0.22 8.66
C PRO A 174 -8.29 -0.07 10.11
N ASN A 175 -7.33 0.13 11.01
CA ASN A 175 -7.54 -0.09 12.44
C ASN A 175 -6.76 0.96 13.22
N GLU A 176 -7.36 1.47 14.28
CA GLU A 176 -6.74 2.49 15.13
C GLU A 176 -6.31 1.85 16.44
N ILE A 177 -5.01 1.92 16.73
CA ILE A 177 -4.43 1.44 17.98
C ILE A 177 -3.91 2.65 18.74
N ILE A 178 -4.34 2.78 19.99
CA ILE A 178 -3.85 3.83 20.89
C ILE A 178 -2.55 3.33 21.53
N GLY A 179 -1.46 4.06 21.30
CA GLY A 179 -0.15 3.77 21.88
C GLY A 179 0.74 2.87 21.02
N ASN A 180 1.61 2.07 21.65
CA ASN A 180 2.62 1.29 20.94
C ASN A 180 2.03 0.00 20.37
N VAL A 181 2.08 -0.14 19.04
CA VAL A 181 1.59 -1.33 18.30
C VAL A 181 2.21 -2.64 18.81
N ARG A 182 3.45 -2.62 19.31
CA ARG A 182 4.09 -3.84 19.85
C ARG A 182 3.51 -4.33 21.17
N LYS A 183 2.85 -3.46 21.93
CA LYS A 183 2.16 -3.83 23.17
C LYS A 183 0.79 -4.46 22.89
N GLN A 184 0.24 -4.22 21.70
CA GLN A 184 -1.02 -4.83 21.30
C GLN A 184 -0.84 -6.32 21.06
N PHE A 185 -1.75 -7.12 21.63
CA PHE A 185 -1.82 -8.56 21.42
C PHE A 185 -3.22 -8.91 20.91
N VAL A 186 -3.32 -9.40 19.67
CA VAL A 186 -4.60 -9.76 19.05
C VAL A 186 -4.52 -11.18 18.51
N LEU A 187 -5.47 -12.01 18.93
CA LEU A 187 -5.67 -13.35 18.37
C LEU A 187 -6.48 -13.21 17.08
N PHE A 188 -5.97 -13.81 16.00
CA PHE A 188 -6.57 -13.80 14.66
C PHE A 188 -7.00 -15.18 14.22
#